data_AF-A0A844M453-F1
#
_entry.id   AF-A0A844M453-F1
#
_cell.length_a   1.000
_cell.length_b   1.000
_cell.length_c   1.000
_cell.angle_alpha   90.00
_cell.angle_beta   90.00
_cell.angle_gamma   90.00
#
_symmetry.space_group_name_H-M   'P 1'
#
loop_
_entity.id
_entity.type
_entity.pdbx_description
1 polymer ?
#
loop_
_entity_poly.entity_id
_entity_poly.type
_entity_poly.pdbx_seq_one_letter_code
_entity_poly.pdbx_strand_id
1 'polypeptide(L)'
;GNAVKIRKLNNGKVLAGFAGSTADAFNLFDMFENLLQSSKGDLLKAAIDFSKEWRKDKYLRKLEAMMLVLDRNHIFLLSGTGDVVEPE
;
A
#
# COMPACT_ATOMS: atom_id res chain seq x y z
N GLY A 1 9.39 -18.44 -12.10
CA GLY A 1 8.27 -18.61 -11.13
C GLY A 1 7.43 -17.35 -11.16
N ASN A 2 6.11 -17.46 -11.25
CA ASN A 2 5.22 -16.31 -11.31
C ASN A 2 5.33 -15.47 -10.03
N ALA A 3 5.71 -14.20 -10.16
CA ALA A 3 5.72 -13.26 -9.05
C ALA A 3 4.27 -12.90 -8.68
N VAL A 4 3.87 -13.15 -7.43
CA VAL A 4 2.56 -12.74 -6.91
C VAL A 4 2.66 -11.26 -6.53
N LYS A 5 2.18 -10.39 -7.43
CA LYS A 5 2.21 -8.93 -7.24
C LYS A 5 0.99 -8.36 -6.51
N ILE A 6 0.04 -9.22 -6.13
CA ILE A 6 -1.22 -8.85 -5.47
C ILE A 6 -1.35 -9.65 -4.17
N ARG A 7 -1.60 -8.97 -3.06
CA ARG A 7 -1.83 -9.55 -1.74
C ARG A 7 -3.22 -9.19 -1.24
N LYS A 8 -3.89 -10.18 -0.62
CA LYS A 8 -5.14 -9.99 0.12
C LYS A 8 -4.81 -9.61 1.55
N LEU A 9 -5.37 -8.51 2.04
CA LEU A 9 -5.17 -7.97 3.39
C LEU A 9 -6.51 -7.90 4.13
N ASN A 10 -6.45 -7.71 5.45
CA ASN A 10 -7.64 -7.51 6.30
C ASN A 10 -8.71 -8.58 6.04
N ASN A 11 -8.32 -9.85 6.18
CA ASN A 11 -9.15 -11.03 5.94
C ASN A 11 -9.74 -11.07 4.51
N GLY A 12 -8.99 -10.56 3.52
CA GLY A 12 -9.39 -10.53 2.12
C GLY A 12 -10.41 -9.46 1.75
N LYS A 13 -10.66 -8.49 2.65
CA LYS A 13 -11.52 -7.33 2.36
C LYS A 13 -10.80 -6.26 1.55
N VAL A 14 -9.47 -6.23 1.61
CA VAL A 14 -8.63 -5.27 0.89
C VAL A 14 -7.69 -6.03 -0.04
N LEU A 15 -7.52 -5.53 -1.25
CA LEU A 15 -6.48 -5.97 -2.19
C LEU A 15 -5.39 -4.91 -2.26
N ALA A 16 -4.15 -5.35 -2.24
CA ALA A 16 -2.97 -4.52 -2.40
C ALA A 16 -2.12 -5.04 -3.56
N GLY A 17 -1.68 -4.18 -4.46
CA GLY A 17 -0.82 -4.49 -5.59
C GLY A 17 0.38 -3.57 -5.67
N PHE A 18 1.55 -4.07 -6.05
CA PHE A 18 2.77 -3.26 -6.15
C PHE A 18 3.51 -3.52 -7.46
N ALA A 19 3.97 -2.45 -8.11
CA ALA A 19 4.57 -2.50 -9.45
C ALA A 19 6.11 -2.70 -9.48
N GLY A 20 6.77 -2.80 -8.32
CA GLY A 20 8.24 -2.94 -8.22
C GLY A 20 8.75 -4.36 -7.96
N SER A 21 9.88 -4.46 -7.26
CA SER A 21 10.51 -5.73 -6.90
C SER A 21 9.67 -6.51 -5.87
N THR A 22 9.81 -7.83 -5.85
CA THR A 22 9.08 -8.67 -4.88
C THR A 22 9.54 -8.42 -3.44
N ALA A 23 10.82 -8.11 -3.21
CA ALA A 23 11.35 -7.83 -1.88
C ALA A 23 10.75 -6.55 -1.29
N ASP A 24 10.69 -5.47 -2.09
CA ASP A 24 10.09 -4.21 -1.67
C ASP A 24 8.58 -4.37 -1.45
N ALA A 25 7.91 -5.17 -2.29
CA ALA A 25 6.48 -5.46 -2.16
C ALA A 25 6.14 -6.03 -0.78
N PHE A 26 6.92 -7.00 -0.28
CA PHE A 26 6.67 -7.60 1.03
C PHE A 26 6.75 -6.57 2.16
N ASN A 27 7.81 -5.75 2.17
CA ASN A 27 7.99 -4.71 3.18
C ASN A 27 6.85 -3.69 3.18
N LEU A 28 6.42 -3.23 1.99
CA LEU A 28 5.34 -2.26 1.87
C LEU A 28 3.98 -2.87 2.25
N PHE A 29 3.73 -4.13 1.90
CA PHE A 29 2.51 -4.82 2.29
C PHE A 29 2.41 -5.03 3.80
N ASP A 30 3.49 -5.43 4.46
CA ASP A 30 3.49 -5.62 5.91
C ASP A 30 3.32 -4.27 6.64
N MET A 31 3.98 -3.21 6.16
CA MET A 31 3.79 -1.85 6.67
C MET A 31 2.33 -1.39 6.53
N PHE A 32 1.73 -1.59 5.34
CA PHE A 32 0.34 -1.22 5.08
C PHE A 32 -0.64 -2.03 5.93
N GLU A 33 -0.41 -3.34 6.08
CA GLU A 33 -1.26 -4.23 6.88
C GLU A 33 -1.30 -3.80 8.36
N ASN A 34 -0.17 -3.43 8.94
CA ASN A 34 -0.08 -2.93 10.31
C ASN A 34 -0.89 -1.62 10.50
N LEU A 35 -0.80 -0.70 9.53
CA LEU A 35 -1.53 0.57 9.58
C LEU A 35 -3.02 0.38 9.33
N LEU A 36 -3.40 -0.57 8.47
CA LEU A 36 -4.78 -0.94 8.22
C LEU A 36 -5.44 -1.54 9.46
N GLN A 37 -4.74 -2.42 10.17
CA GLN A 37 -5.20 -2.98 11.45
C GLN A 37 -5.37 -1.87 12.50
N SER A 38 -4.38 -0.98 12.63
CA SER A 38 -4.41 0.15 13.56
C SER A 38 -5.56 1.14 13.26
N SER A 39 -5.93 1.25 11.99
CA SER A 39 -7.05 2.05 11.50
C SER A 39 -8.40 1.31 11.56
N LYS A 40 -8.45 0.12 12.17
CA LYS A 40 -9.65 -0.74 12.24
C LYS A 40 -10.27 -1.04 10.88
N GLY A 41 -9.44 -1.13 9.84
CA GLY A 41 -9.85 -1.42 8.47
C GLY A 41 -10.33 -0.22 7.65
N ASP A 42 -10.24 1.01 8.18
CA ASP A 42 -10.48 2.24 7.39
C ASP A 42 -9.37 2.40 6.34
N LEU A 43 -9.72 2.20 5.07
CA LEU A 43 -8.77 2.17 3.96
C LEU A 43 -8.17 3.53 3.67
N LEU A 44 -8.98 4.60 3.68
CA LEU A 44 -8.50 5.96 3.43
C LEU A 44 -7.52 6.39 4.52
N LYS A 45 -7.87 6.16 5.79
CA LYS A 45 -6.99 6.48 6.91
C LYS A 45 -5.67 5.70 6.83
N ALA A 46 -5.74 4.40 6.54
CA ALA A 46 -4.55 3.57 6.38
C ALA A 46 -3.67 4.04 5.21
N ALA A 47 -4.26 4.43 4.09
CA ALA A 47 -3.55 4.98 2.94
C ALA A 47 -2.81 6.29 3.26
N ILE A 48 -3.47 7.21 3.96
CA ILE A 48 -2.87 8.48 4.40
C ILE A 48 -1.72 8.26 5.38
N ASP A 49 -1.88 7.36 6.35
CA ASP A 49 -0.81 7.10 7.32
C ASP A 49 0.34 6.33 6.69
N PHE A 50 0.05 5.41 5.76
CA PHE A 50 1.08 4.70 5.01
C PHE A 50 1.91 5.62 4.13
N SER A 51 1.30 6.57 3.43
CA SER A 51 2.05 7.50 2.58
C SER A 51 3.05 8.34 3.37
N LYS A 52 2.71 8.71 4.61
CA LYS A 52 3.62 9.39 5.55
C LYS A 52 4.79 8.49 5.95
N GLU A 53 4.53 7.23 6.30
CA GLU A 53 5.57 6.30 6.73
C GLU A 53 6.50 5.90 5.58
N TRP A 54 5.96 5.63 4.40
CA TRP A 54 6.76 5.33 3.20
C TRP A 54 7.66 6.52 2.83
N ARG A 55 7.16 7.76 2.86
CA ARG A 55 7.95 8.96 2.57
C ARG A 55 9.09 9.18 3.57
N LYS A 56 8.91 8.79 4.83
CA LYS A 56 9.94 8.91 5.88
C LYS A 56 11.06 7.87 5.70
N ASP A 57 10.74 6.69 5.18
CA ASP A 57 11.73 5.64 4.99
C ASP A 57 12.79 6.04 3.95
N LYS A 58 14.05 6.10 4.38
CA LYS A 58 15.18 6.58 3.57
C LYS A 58 15.43 5.74 2.31
N TYR A 59 15.11 4.45 2.36
CA TYR A 59 15.34 3.50 1.27
C TYR A 59 14.11 3.39 0.38
N LEU A 60 12.94 3.17 0.98
CA LEU A 60 11.71 2.90 0.23
C LEU A 60 11.19 4.14 -0.49
N ARG A 61 11.40 5.37 0.02
CA ARG A 61 10.92 6.60 -0.64
C ARG A 61 11.53 6.87 -2.03
N LYS A 62 12.63 6.20 -2.37
CA LYS A 62 13.32 6.35 -3.65
C LYS A 62 12.78 5.43 -4.74
N LEU A 63 11.86 4.53 -4.39
CA LEU A 63 11.25 3.63 -5.35
C LEU A 63 10.38 4.43 -6.32
N GLU A 64 10.63 4.27 -7.62
CA GLU A 64 9.80 4.83 -8.69
C GLU A 64 8.52 3.99 -8.94
N ALA A 65 8.26 3.02 -8.09
CA ALA A 65 7.11 2.13 -8.17
C ALA A 65 5.91 2.68 -7.39
N MET A 66 4.72 2.31 -7.85
CA MET A 66 3.45 2.64 -7.20
C MET A 66 2.83 1.42 -6.54
N MET A 67 2.07 1.67 -5.48
CA MET A 67 1.24 0.69 -4.79
C MET A 67 -0.22 1.06 -4.96
N LEU A 68 -1.06 0.10 -5.34
CA LEU A 68 -2.49 0.27 -5.47
C LEU A 68 -3.18 -0.53 -4.37
N VAL A 69 -4.12 0.09 -3.65
CA VAL A 69 -4.92 -0.57 -2.62
C VAL A 69 -6.39 -0.32 -2.87
N LEU A 70 -7.25 -1.32 -2.69
CA LEU A 70 -8.68 -1.16 -2.90
C LEU A 70 -9.50 -2.05 -1.97
N ASP A 71 -10.71 -1.59 -1.67
CA ASP A 71 -11.81 -2.40 -1.18
C ASP A 71 -13.00 -2.33 -2.15
N ARG A 72 -14.22 -2.59 -1.66
CA ARG A 72 -15.43 -2.55 -2.50
C ARG A 72 -15.93 -1.13 -2.81
N ASN A 73 -15.47 -0.14 -2.05
CA ASN A 73 -15.97 1.22 -2.05
C ASN A 73 -14.92 2.20 -2.59
N HIS A 74 -13.65 1.97 -2.27
CA HIS A 74 -12.56 2.90 -2.54
C HIS A 74 -11.37 2.20 -3.19
N ILE A 75 -10.62 2.95 -3.99
CA ILE A 75 -9.37 2.55 -4.61
C ILE A 75 -8.37 3.70 -4.51
N PHE A 76 -7.16 3.41 -4.05
CA PHE A 76 -6.11 4.40 -3.87
C PHE A 76 -4.82 3.97 -4.55
N LEU A 77 -4.18 4.94 -5.19
CA LEU A 77 -2.82 4.84 -5.71
C LEU A 77 -1.86 5.60 -4.80
N LEU A 78 -0.79 4.94 -4.39
CA LEU A 78 0.18 5.39 -3.39
C LEU A 78 1.59 5.34 -3.97
N SER A 79 2.45 6.29 -3.59
CA SER A 79 3.84 6.38 -4.06
C SER A 79 4.81 6.71 -2.93
N GLY A 80 6.10 6.44 -3.16
CA GLY A 80 7.19 6.77 -2.23
C GLY A 80 7.40 8.28 -1.99
N THR A 81 6.85 9.14 -2.85
CA THR A 81 6.83 10.61 -2.66
C THR A 81 5.81 11.04 -1.61
N GLY A 82 4.92 10.14 -1.20
CA GLY A 82 3.86 10.38 -0.21
C GLY A 82 2.53 10.78 -0.84
N ASP A 83 2.35 10.59 -2.14
CA ASP A 83 1.09 10.90 -2.82
C ASP A 83 0.03 9.83 -2.51
N VAL A 84 -1.22 10.27 -2.37
CA VAL A 84 -2.40 9.44 -2.21
C VAL A 84 -3.44 9.95 -3.19
N VAL A 85 -3.77 9.14 -4.19
CA VAL A 85 -4.68 9.53 -5.26
C VAL A 85 -5.85 8.55 -5.29
N GLU A 86 -7.06 9.07 -5.19
CA GLU A 86 -8.30 8.34 -5.47
C GLU A 86 -8.74 8.70 -6.91
N PRO A 87 -8.81 7.73 -7.84
CA PRO A 87 -9.40 7.95 -9.14
C PRO A 87 -10.93 8.12 -9.03
N GLU A 88 -11.48 9.08 -9.77
CA GLU A 88 -12.93 9.26 -9.95
C GLU A 88 -13.56 8.15 -10.81
#